data_AF-A0A6A4GYU7-F1
#
_entry.id   AF-A0A6A4GYU7-F1
#
_cell.length_a   1.000
_cell.length_b   1.000
_cell.length_c   1.000
_cell.angle_alpha   90.00
_cell.angle_beta   90.00
_cell.angle_gamma   90.00
#
_symmetry.space_group_name_H-M   'P 1'
#
loop_
_entity.id
_entity.type
_entity.pdbx_description
1 polymer ?
#
loop_
_entity_poly.entity_id
_entity_poly.type
_entity_poly.pdbx_seq_one_letter_code
_entity_poly.pdbx_strand_id
1 'polypeptide(L)'
;LTHGTAISRLQLCQILKDCALSYKKLRRVASERDEELVRHKDDRTIYRHYGRAVLGERAVISANFVRGDRYSLVAALGVEGYSATQVVHGSLDGDEFFDFVISDVLPTMNPFPGDRSVIIMDNCQIHKSKALHELVESFGTI
;
A
#
# COMPACT_ATOMS: atom_id res chain seq x y z
N LEU A 1 31.16 -25.68 16.45
CA LEU A 1 29.78 -26.21 16.48
C LEU A 1 29.47 -26.73 15.09
N THR A 2 29.33 -28.05 14.95
CA THR A 2 29.16 -28.73 13.66
C THR A 2 27.70 -28.58 13.18
N HIS A 3 27.48 -27.71 12.19
CA HIS A 3 26.16 -27.46 11.57
C HIS A 3 25.79 -28.57 10.57
N GLY A 4 25.81 -29.84 10.99
CA GLY A 4 25.85 -30.98 10.06
C GLY A 4 24.91 -32.14 10.35
N THR A 5 23.81 -31.96 11.08
CA THR A 5 22.81 -33.02 11.24
C THR A 5 21.83 -32.97 10.07
N ALA A 6 21.97 -33.89 9.12
CA ALA A 6 21.01 -34.09 8.05
C ALA A 6 19.73 -34.71 8.63
N ILE A 7 18.78 -33.86 9.06
CA ILE A 7 17.48 -34.30 9.55
C ILE A 7 16.56 -34.50 8.34
N SER A 8 15.94 -35.67 8.22
CA SER A 8 14.95 -35.90 7.17
C SER A 8 13.69 -35.06 7.39
N ARG A 9 13.01 -34.68 6.30
CA ARG A 9 11.75 -33.90 6.38
C ARG A 9 10.70 -34.56 7.28
N LEU A 10 10.65 -35.90 7.29
CA LEU A 10 9.74 -36.67 8.13
C LEU A 10 10.10 -36.54 9.62
N GLN A 11 11.38 -36.70 9.98
CA GLN A 11 11.84 -36.53 11.36
C GLN A 11 11.61 -35.11 11.87
N LEU A 12 11.87 -34.10 11.04
CA LEU A 12 11.56 -32.71 11.39
C LEU A 12 10.06 -32.50 11.64
N CYS A 13 9.20 -33.03 10.75
CA CYS A 13 7.75 -32.96 10.94
C CYS A 13 7.29 -33.65 12.23
N GLN A 14 7.91 -34.75 12.61
CA GLN A 14 7.57 -35.46 13.85
C GLN A 14 7.98 -34.66 15.08
N ILE A 15 9.22 -34.15 15.11
CA ILE A 15 9.72 -33.30 16.20
C ILE A 15 8.81 -32.08 16.41
N LEU A 16 8.39 -31.41 15.33
CA LEU A 16 7.48 -30.28 15.41
C LEU A 16 6.10 -30.67 16.00
N LYS A 17 5.57 -31.85 15.65
CA LYS A 17 4.34 -32.37 16.24
C LYS A 17 4.50 -32.68 17.72
N ASP A 18 5.61 -33.30 18.11
CA ASP A 18 5.92 -33.66 19.50
C ASP A 18 6.07 -32.40 20.38
N CYS A 19 6.61 -31.32 19.81
CA CYS A 19 6.64 -29.99 20.43
C CYS A 19 5.27 -29.27 20.40
N ALA A 20 4.19 -29.92 19.98
CA ALA A 20 2.85 -29.35 19.80
C ALA A 20 2.80 -28.10 18.90
N LEU A 21 3.79 -27.94 18.01
CA LEU A 21 3.88 -26.90 17.00
C LEU A 21 3.18 -27.38 15.72
N SER A 22 1.87 -27.14 15.66
CA SER A 22 1.11 -27.41 14.45
C SER A 22 1.38 -26.36 13.38
N TYR A 23 1.21 -26.74 12.12
CA TYR A 23 1.24 -25.79 11.00
C TYR A 23 0.31 -24.59 11.22
N LYS A 24 -0.87 -24.81 11.83
CA LYS A 24 -1.82 -23.73 12.17
C LYS A 24 -1.22 -22.72 13.16
N LYS A 25 -0.50 -23.19 14.19
CA LYS A 25 0.16 -22.32 15.18
C LYS A 25 1.30 -21.55 14.53
N LEU A 26 2.17 -22.24 13.79
CA LEU A 26 3.31 -21.60 13.11
C LEU A 26 2.86 -20.55 12.10
N ARG A 27 1.84 -20.87 11.30
CA ARG A 27 1.28 -19.93 10.33
C ARG A 27 0.62 -18.72 10.98
N ARG A 28 -0.06 -18.90 12.11
CA ARG A 28 -0.64 -17.80 12.88
C ARG A 28 0.45 -16.87 13.39
N VAL A 29 1.50 -17.41 14.01
CA VAL A 29 2.65 -16.62 14.50
C VAL A 29 3.36 -15.89 13.36
N ALA A 30 3.48 -16.50 12.17
CA ALA A 30 4.01 -15.82 11.00
C ALA A 30 3.08 -14.69 10.53
N SER A 31 1.77 -14.94 10.45
CA SER A 31 0.77 -13.94 10.08
C SER A 31 0.76 -12.75 11.03
N GLU A 32 0.83 -12.99 12.34
CA GLU A 32 0.88 -11.93 13.37
C GLU A 32 2.17 -11.10 13.27
N ARG A 33 3.27 -11.67 12.78
CA ARG A 33 4.52 -10.94 12.49
C ARG A 33 4.44 -10.14 11.19
N ASP A 34 3.73 -10.67 10.18
CA ASP A 34 3.57 -10.02 8.87
C ASP A 34 2.40 -9.03 8.84
N GLU A 35 1.50 -9.02 9.84
CA GLU A 35 0.39 -8.07 9.97
C GLU A 35 0.86 -6.60 10.00
N GLU A 36 2.10 -6.35 10.44
CA GLU A 36 2.73 -5.02 10.39
C GLU A 36 3.06 -4.59 8.95
N LEU A 37 3.20 -5.54 8.01
CA LEU A 37 3.53 -5.34 6.59
C LEU A 37 2.32 -5.45 5.64
N VAL A 38 1.21 -6.06 6.06
CA VAL A 38 0.09 -6.48 5.17
C VAL A 38 -1.12 -5.52 5.23
N ARG A 39 -0.96 -4.27 5.68
CA ARG A 39 -2.02 -3.24 5.54
C ARG A 39 -2.20 -2.73 4.10
N HIS A 40 -2.05 -3.60 3.09
CA HIS A 40 -2.38 -3.27 1.72
C HIS A 40 -3.86 -3.58 1.48
N LYS A 41 -4.64 -2.52 1.29
CA LYS A 41 -6.07 -2.56 0.96
C LYS A 41 -6.22 -3.25 -0.39
N ASP A 42 -6.57 -4.52 -0.37
CA ASP A 42 -6.78 -5.31 -1.58
C ASP A 42 -8.25 -5.71 -1.64
N ASP A 43 -8.93 -5.32 -2.72
CA ASP A 43 -10.36 -5.58 -3.00
C ASP A 43 -10.70 -7.08 -3.10
N ARG A 44 -9.73 -7.96 -2.82
CA ARG A 44 -9.90 -9.41 -2.65
C ARG A 44 -10.65 -9.79 -1.37
N THR A 45 -11.04 -8.83 -0.53
CA THR A 45 -11.83 -9.06 0.70
C THR A 45 -13.16 -9.80 0.43
N ILE A 46 -13.70 -9.71 -0.79
CA ILE A 46 -14.96 -10.38 -1.16
C ILE A 46 -14.82 -11.87 -1.50
N TYR A 47 -13.62 -12.45 -1.55
CA TYR A 47 -13.41 -13.86 -1.91
C TYR A 47 -12.84 -14.69 -0.76
N ARG A 48 -13.26 -15.96 -0.68
CA ARG A 48 -12.68 -16.93 0.25
C ARG A 48 -11.23 -17.24 -0.17
N HIS A 49 -10.28 -17.09 0.76
CA HIS A 49 -8.89 -17.48 0.55
C HIS A 49 -8.69 -18.99 0.34
N TYR A 50 -9.67 -19.82 0.71
CA TYR A 50 -9.62 -21.28 0.56
C TYR A 50 -10.90 -21.80 -0.07
N GLY A 51 -10.74 -22.66 -1.09
CA GLY A 51 -11.80 -23.49 -1.64
C GLY A 51 -11.70 -24.93 -1.14
N ARG A 52 -12.79 -25.69 -1.23
CA ARG A 52 -12.81 -27.14 -1.00
C ARG A 52 -13.04 -27.84 -2.34
N ALA A 53 -12.26 -28.88 -2.60
CA ALA A 53 -12.42 -29.78 -3.74
C ALA A 53 -12.06 -31.20 -3.30
N VAL A 54 -12.43 -32.19 -4.09
CA VAL A 54 -12.02 -33.58 -3.86
C VAL A 54 -10.49 -33.67 -3.96
N LEU A 55 -9.90 -34.62 -3.23
CA LEU A 55 -8.45 -34.85 -3.26
C LEU A 55 -8.01 -35.14 -4.71
N GLY A 56 -7.07 -34.33 -5.21
CA GLY A 56 -6.58 -34.42 -6.59
C GLY A 56 -7.28 -33.48 -7.58
N GLU A 57 -8.36 -32.82 -7.17
CA GLU A 57 -9.07 -31.86 -8.00
C GLU A 57 -8.68 -30.41 -7.65
N ARG A 58 -8.68 -29.56 -8.68
CA ARG A 58 -8.46 -28.12 -8.50
C ARG A 58 -9.76 -27.48 -8.00
N ALA A 59 -9.71 -26.80 -6.86
CA ALA A 59 -10.81 -25.95 -6.42
C ALA A 59 -10.98 -24.78 -7.40
N VAL A 60 -12.12 -24.72 -8.09
CA VAL A 60 -12.50 -23.64 -9.00
C VAL A 60 -13.52 -22.75 -8.30
N ILE A 61 -13.28 -21.44 -8.34
CA ILE A 61 -14.22 -20.43 -7.86
C ILE A 61 -14.59 -19.58 -9.07
N SER A 62 -15.88 -19.52 -9.40
CA SER A 62 -16.38 -18.52 -10.36
C SER A 62 -16.55 -17.21 -9.61
N ALA A 63 -15.65 -16.27 -9.88
CA ALA A 63 -15.66 -14.94 -9.30
C ALA A 63 -16.17 -13.94 -10.35
N ASN A 64 -17.33 -13.33 -10.10
CA ASN A 64 -17.78 -12.20 -10.90
C ASN A 64 -16.99 -10.97 -10.46
N PHE A 65 -15.85 -10.72 -11.11
CA PHE A 65 -15.07 -9.51 -10.87
C PHE A 65 -15.77 -8.31 -11.50
N VAL A 66 -16.75 -7.77 -10.78
CA VAL A 66 -17.39 -6.51 -11.14
C VAL A 66 -16.47 -5.38 -10.67
N ARG A 67 -15.85 -4.68 -11.62
CA ARG A 67 -15.19 -3.41 -11.30
C ARG A 67 -16.31 -2.40 -11.05
N GLY A 68 -16.50 -2.01 -9.78
CA GLY A 68 -17.32 -0.86 -9.45
C GLY A 68 -16.61 0.45 -9.81
N ASP A 69 -17.33 1.56 -9.64
CA ASP A 69 -16.76 2.89 -9.79
C ASP A 69 -15.64 3.08 -8.78
N ARG A 70 -14.51 3.62 -9.26
CA ARG A 70 -13.33 3.89 -8.44
C ARG A 70 -13.17 5.38 -8.31
N TYR A 71 -12.73 5.81 -7.13
CA TYR A 71 -12.40 7.20 -6.87
C TYR A 71 -11.03 7.25 -6.22
N SER A 72 -10.17 8.13 -6.72
CA SER A 72 -8.90 8.51 -6.12
C SER A 72 -9.12 9.74 -5.24
N LEU A 73 -8.56 9.72 -4.03
CA LEU A 73 -8.50 10.88 -3.16
C LEU A 73 -7.05 11.37 -3.15
N VAL A 74 -6.84 12.64 -3.49
CA VAL A 74 -5.56 13.33 -3.34
C VAL A 74 -5.71 14.39 -2.25
N ALA A 75 -4.70 14.52 -1.39
CA ALA A 75 -4.75 15.42 -0.26
C ALA A 75 -3.36 15.95 0.08
N ALA A 76 -3.28 17.25 0.37
CA ALA A 76 -2.12 17.86 1.00
C ALA A 76 -2.36 17.90 2.51
N LEU A 77 -1.38 17.41 3.27
CA LEU A 77 -1.44 17.29 4.72
C LEU A 77 -0.30 18.09 5.36
N GLY A 78 -0.65 18.95 6.31
CA GLY A 78 0.29 19.64 7.19
C GLY A 78 0.14 19.21 8.64
N VAL A 79 0.89 19.86 9.53
CA VAL A 79 0.87 19.59 10.99
C VAL A 79 -0.54 19.79 11.59
N GLU A 80 -1.27 20.78 11.10
CA GLU A 80 -2.63 21.12 11.55
C GLU A 80 -3.73 20.29 10.87
N GLY A 81 -3.36 19.31 10.02
CA GLY A 81 -4.30 18.48 9.26
C GLY A 81 -4.32 18.80 7.77
N TYR A 82 -5.45 18.52 7.11
CA TYR A 82 -5.59 18.65 5.66
C TYR A 82 -5.62 20.12 5.24
N SER A 83 -4.74 20.51 4.33
CA SER A 83 -4.72 21.85 3.72
C SER A 83 -5.51 21.91 2.42
N ALA A 84 -5.51 20.83 1.64
CA ALA A 84 -6.26 20.70 0.39
C ALA A 84 -6.67 19.24 0.16
N THR A 85 -7.83 19.02 -0.45
CA THR A 85 -8.32 17.67 -0.79
C THR A 85 -9.14 17.69 -2.06
N GLN A 86 -8.95 16.70 -2.93
CA GLN A 86 -9.75 16.53 -4.14
C GLN A 86 -10.09 15.04 -4.36
N VAL A 87 -11.32 14.79 -4.81
CA VAL A 87 -11.79 13.45 -5.19
C VAL A 87 -11.89 13.40 -6.71
N VAL A 88 -11.20 12.44 -7.31
CA VAL A 88 -11.15 12.22 -8.76
C VAL A 88 -11.79 10.88 -9.10
N HIS A 89 -12.65 10.86 -10.10
CA HIS A 89 -13.25 9.62 -10.58
C HIS A 89 -12.22 8.85 -11.42
N GLY A 90 -11.94 7.61 -11.04
CA GLY A 90 -10.92 6.77 -11.67
C GLY A 90 -9.55 6.92 -11.01
N SER A 91 -8.51 7.02 -11.83
CA SER A 91 -7.13 7.17 -11.39
C SER A 91 -6.68 8.59 -11.64
N LEU A 92 -5.99 9.18 -10.67
CA LEU A 92 -5.39 10.51 -10.80
C LEU A 92 -4.22 10.47 -11.78
N ASP A 93 -4.27 11.30 -12.83
CA ASP A 93 -3.16 11.46 -13.78
C ASP A 93 -2.25 12.65 -13.45
N GLY A 94 -1.24 12.88 -14.31
CA GLY A 94 -0.25 13.95 -14.10
C GLY A 94 -0.80 15.36 -14.28
N ASP A 95 -1.77 15.54 -15.18
CA ASP A 95 -2.36 16.85 -15.44
C ASP A 95 -3.34 17.21 -14.32
N GLU A 96 -4.16 16.25 -13.88
CA GLU A 96 -5.03 16.40 -12.71
C GLU A 96 -4.23 16.68 -11.44
N PHE A 97 -3.10 15.99 -11.26
CA PHE A 97 -2.20 16.25 -10.13
C PHE A 97 -1.58 17.65 -10.19
N PHE A 98 -1.13 18.07 -11.38
CA PHE A 98 -0.56 19.40 -11.59
C PHE A 98 -1.58 20.49 -11.27
N ASP A 99 -2.82 20.35 -11.76
CA ASP A 99 -3.91 21.29 -11.50
C ASP A 99 -4.28 21.34 -10.01
N PHE A 100 -4.29 20.20 -9.31
CA PHE A 100 -4.49 20.12 -7.87
C PHE A 100 -3.43 20.93 -7.10
N VAL A 101 -2.15 20.77 -7.45
CA VAL A 101 -1.08 21.51 -6.77
C VAL A 101 -1.24 23.01 -6.94
N ILE A 102 -1.54 23.47 -8.16
CA ILE A 102 -1.64 24.90 -8.46
C ILE A 102 -2.89 25.52 -7.85
N SER A 103 -4.03 24.86 -8.01
CA SER A 103 -5.33 25.42 -7.68
C SER A 103 -5.63 25.31 -6.20
N ASP A 104 -5.20 24.23 -5.55
CA ASP A 104 -5.61 23.91 -4.18
C ASP A 104 -4.44 23.93 -3.19
N VAL A 105 -3.23 23.51 -3.58
CA VAL A 105 -2.08 23.42 -2.64
C VAL A 105 -1.34 24.73 -2.49
N LEU A 106 -0.80 25.28 -3.58
CA LEU A 106 0.04 26.50 -3.57
C LEU A 106 -0.63 27.71 -2.89
N PRO A 107 -1.95 27.95 -3.03
CA PRO A 107 -2.61 29.06 -2.33
C PRO A 107 -2.60 28.93 -0.80
N THR A 108 -2.35 27.73 -0.27
CA THR A 108 -2.28 27.46 1.17
C THR A 108 -0.85 27.51 1.73
N MET A 109 0.14 27.74 0.86
CA MET A 109 1.56 27.73 1.18
C MET A 109 2.12 29.14 1.35
N ASN A 110 3.25 29.24 2.05
CA ASN A 110 4.00 30.48 2.18
C ASN A 110 5.40 30.33 1.57
N PRO A 111 6.07 31.43 1.21
CA PRO A 111 7.48 31.40 0.84
C PRO A 111 8.36 30.87 1.98
N PHE A 112 9.38 30.09 1.64
CA PHE A 112 10.38 29.60 2.59
C PHE A 112 11.16 30.78 3.21
N PRO A 113 11.42 30.79 4.54
CA PRO A 113 11.26 29.72 5.53
C PRO A 113 9.95 29.78 6.35
N GLY A 114 8.87 30.36 5.81
CA GLY A 114 7.60 30.47 6.51
C GLY A 114 6.91 29.12 6.78
N ASP A 115 5.83 29.14 7.55
CA ASP A 115 5.03 27.93 7.78
C ASP A 115 4.44 27.41 6.47
N ARG A 116 4.36 26.08 6.31
CA ARG A 116 3.85 25.43 5.07
C ARG A 116 4.57 25.91 3.81
N SER A 117 5.91 25.95 3.86
CA SER A 117 6.76 26.41 2.75
C SER A 117 7.54 25.30 2.02
N VAL A 118 7.33 24.05 2.43
CA VAL A 118 8.01 22.88 1.85
C VAL A 118 6.99 21.85 1.39
N ILE A 119 7.10 21.40 0.15
CA ILE A 119 6.28 20.30 -0.41
C ILE A 119 7.08 19.00 -0.34
N ILE A 120 6.50 17.98 0.31
CA ILE A 120 7.07 16.62 0.33
C ILE A 120 6.12 15.69 -0.40
N MET A 121 6.64 15.04 -1.44
CA MET A 121 5.91 14.08 -2.27
C MET A 121 6.72 12.78 -2.40
N ASP A 122 6.03 11.67 -2.69
CA ASP A 122 6.73 10.44 -3.06
C ASP A 122 7.30 10.53 -4.49
N ASN A 123 8.18 9.59 -4.86
CA ASN A 123 8.86 9.57 -6.15
C ASN A 123 8.00 8.95 -7.28
N CYS A 124 6.73 9.36 -7.37
CA CYS A 124 5.83 8.90 -8.42
C CYS A 124 6.12 9.58 -9.77
N GLN A 125 5.81 8.92 -10.89
CA GLN A 125 6.04 9.48 -12.23
C GLN A 125 5.20 10.73 -12.50
N ILE A 126 3.97 10.79 -11.98
CA ILE A 126 3.06 11.93 -12.17
C ILE A 126 3.57 13.21 -11.47
N HIS A 127 4.51 13.11 -10.52
CA HIS A 127 5.09 14.26 -9.81
C HIS A 127 6.28 14.89 -10.55
N LYS A 128 6.79 14.25 -11.62
CA LYS A 128 8.08 14.61 -12.25
C LYS A 128 7.96 15.67 -13.35
N SER A 129 6.87 16.42 -13.38
CA SER A 129 6.70 17.49 -14.35
C SER A 129 7.73 18.61 -14.08
N LYS A 130 8.54 18.94 -15.09
CA LYS A 130 9.47 20.08 -14.98
C LYS A 130 8.74 21.40 -14.74
N ALA A 131 7.58 21.57 -15.37
CA ALA A 131 6.75 22.76 -15.19
C ALA A 131 6.28 22.88 -13.73
N LEU A 132 6.00 21.77 -13.06
CA LEU A 132 5.62 21.77 -11.65
C LEU A 132 6.76 22.28 -10.78
N HIS A 133 7.98 21.77 -11.00
CA HIS A 133 9.16 22.21 -10.27
C HIS A 133 9.43 23.71 -10.44
N GLU A 134 9.48 24.19 -11.68
CA GLU A 134 9.73 25.61 -11.98
C GLU A 134 8.68 26.53 -11.34
N LEU A 135 7.42 26.09 -11.33
CA LEU A 135 6.34 26.85 -10.74
C LEU A 135 6.43 26.89 -9.21
N VAL A 136 6.64 25.76 -8.55
CA VAL A 136 6.79 25.68 -7.08
C VAL A 136 7.92 26.61 -6.62
N GLU A 137 9.07 26.57 -7.31
CA GLU A 137 10.20 27.46 -7.02
C GLU A 137 9.85 28.94 -7.21
N SER A 138 9.02 29.28 -8.22
CA SER A 138 8.58 30.67 -8.46
C SER A 138 7.70 31.24 -7.34
N PHE A 139 7.02 30.39 -6.58
CA PHE A 139 6.25 30.77 -5.39
C PHE A 139 7.14 30.94 -4.14
N GLY A 140 8.45 30.75 -4.27
CA GLY A 140 9.39 30.77 -3.15
C GLY A 140 9.24 29.55 -2.24
N THR A 141 8.58 28.51 -2.72
CA THR A 141 8.39 27.22 -2.06
C THR A 141 9.50 26.26 -2.52
N ILE A 142 9.89 25.34 -1.63
CA ILE A 142 10.95 24.34 -1.90
C ILE A 142 10.38 22.93 -1.85
#